data_AF-A0A7L0G126-F1
#
_entry.id   AF-A0A7L0G126-F1
#
_cell.length_a   1.000
_cell.length_b   1.000
_cell.length_c   1.000
_cell.angle_alpha   90.00
_cell.angle_beta   90.00
_cell.angle_gamma   90.00
#
_symmetry.space_group_name_H-M   'P 1'
#
loop_
_entity.id
_entity.type
_entity.pdbx_description
1 polymer ?
#
loop_
_entity_poly.entity_id
_entity_poly.type
_entity_poly.pdbx_seq_one_letter_code
_entity_poly.pdbx_strand_id
1 'polypeptide(L)'
;LERSLLTQPWASVCFGESTFLAKACFRDTGYILLISDLSSVWYESADAKAVGQRSKELNKRLTVRVPAFLHRLRNLMCPLLAGQPDAATCFSCHHTASSLSLHMKSELSGLPFYWDFHCCPAPVEMVSRHLVQPLIRMSLVLQYQVQELTSLLLQKDAEIKDYRESGAALSRDRLRTEPFQEETFQQKFMAEVRSGAS
;
A
#
# COMPACT_ATOMS: atom_id res chain seq x y z
N LEU A 1 -9.29 -2.64 16.31
CA LEU A 1 -9.27 -2.41 14.84
C LEU A 1 -7.98 -1.75 14.40
N GLU A 2 -7.60 -0.60 14.97
CA GLU A 2 -6.37 0.14 14.59
C GLU A 2 -5.07 -0.68 14.61
N ARG A 3 -4.82 -1.48 15.67
CA ARG A 3 -3.64 -2.35 15.73
C ARG A 3 -3.55 -3.32 14.55
N SER A 4 -4.69 -3.86 14.11
CA SER A 4 -4.73 -4.72 12.93
C SER A 4 -4.49 -3.96 11.64
N LEU A 5 -4.99 -2.72 11.52
CA LEU A 5 -4.77 -1.86 10.35
C LEU A 5 -3.28 -1.52 10.14
N LEU A 6 -2.48 -1.42 11.22
CA LEU A 6 -1.04 -1.20 11.11
C LEU A 6 -0.34 -2.29 10.29
N THR A 7 -0.80 -3.54 10.41
CA THR A 7 -0.23 -4.69 9.69
C THR A 7 -0.80 -4.87 8.27
N GLN A 8 -1.80 -4.08 7.87
CA GLN A 8 -2.34 -4.16 6.52
C GLN A 8 -1.45 -3.37 5.55
N PRO A 9 -1.13 -3.96 4.38
CA PRO A 9 -0.35 -3.27 3.35
C PRO A 9 -1.17 -2.13 2.74
N TRP A 10 -0.48 -1.11 2.26
CA TRP A 10 -1.06 -0.13 1.36
C TRP A 10 -1.19 -0.74 -0.03
N ALA A 11 -2.35 -0.58 -0.66
CA ALA A 11 -2.62 -1.03 -2.01
C ALA A 11 -2.99 0.16 -2.90
N SER A 12 -2.56 0.12 -4.16
CA SER A 12 -3.05 1.05 -5.17
C SER A 12 -4.46 0.62 -5.59
N VAL A 13 -5.41 1.55 -5.56
CA VAL A 13 -6.82 1.30 -5.91
C VAL A 13 -7.36 2.43 -6.76
N CYS A 14 -8.28 2.10 -7.66
CA CYS A 14 -9.00 3.08 -8.47
C CYS A 14 -10.45 3.18 -7.99
N PHE A 15 -10.89 4.39 -7.68
CA PHE A 15 -12.29 4.69 -7.38
C PHE A 15 -12.80 5.64 -8.47
N GLY A 16 -13.49 5.11 -9.48
CA GLY A 16 -13.76 5.81 -10.72
C GLY A 16 -12.46 6.13 -11.47
N GLU A 17 -12.29 7.39 -11.89
CA GLU A 17 -11.12 7.88 -12.64
C GLU A 17 -9.93 8.26 -11.74
N SER A 18 -10.07 8.18 -10.42
CA SER A 18 -9.07 8.63 -9.46
C SER A 18 -8.32 7.44 -8.83
N THR A 19 -7.00 7.56 -8.76
CA THR A 19 -6.11 6.58 -8.13
C THR A 19 -5.79 6.99 -6.70
N PHE A 20 -5.83 6.04 -5.78
CA PHE A 20 -5.53 6.23 -4.37
C PHE A 20 -4.63 5.12 -3.85
N LEU A 21 -3.97 5.37 -2.73
CA LEU A 21 -3.52 4.34 -1.83
C LEU A 21 -4.60 4.07 -0.79
N ALA A 22 -4.93 2.81 -0.55
CA ALA A 22 -5.87 2.44 0.49
C ALA A 22 -5.39 1.24 1.30
N LYS A 23 -5.82 1.17 2.56
CA LYS A 23 -5.76 -0.05 3.37
C LYS A 23 -6.93 -0.11 4.33
N ALA A 24 -7.41 -1.32 4.60
CA ALA A 24 -8.59 -1.52 5.42
C ALA A 24 -8.46 -2.75 6.31
N CYS A 25 -9.16 -2.73 7.45
CA CYS A 25 -9.31 -3.89 8.32
C CYS A 25 -10.79 -4.07 8.68
N PHE A 26 -11.34 -5.23 8.33
CA PHE A 26 -12.71 -5.62 8.64
C PHE A 26 -12.72 -6.72 9.72
N ARG A 27 -13.60 -6.58 10.71
CA ARG A 27 -13.88 -7.57 11.76
C ARG A 27 -15.39 -7.68 11.94
N ASP A 28 -15.84 -8.61 12.76
CA ASP A 28 -17.28 -8.82 13.01
C ASP A 28 -17.94 -7.65 13.78
N THR A 29 -17.13 -6.80 14.42
CA THR A 29 -17.59 -5.67 15.24
C THR A 29 -17.45 -4.32 14.54
N GLY A 30 -16.91 -4.26 13.33
CA GLY A 30 -16.69 -3.01 12.61
C GLY A 30 -15.52 -3.08 11.64
N TYR A 31 -15.20 -1.93 11.06
CA TYR A 31 -14.05 -1.76 10.19
C TYR A 31 -13.33 -0.44 10.42
N ILE A 32 -12.10 -0.38 9.91
CA ILE A 32 -11.37 0.86 9.74
C ILE A 32 -10.75 0.89 8.34
N LEU A 33 -10.87 2.01 7.65
CA LEU A 33 -10.38 2.27 6.30
C LEU A 33 -9.52 3.53 6.33
N LEU A 34 -8.39 3.49 5.65
CA LEU A 34 -7.48 4.61 5.47
C LEU A 34 -7.18 4.77 3.98
N ILE A 35 -7.27 5.99 3.46
CA ILE A 35 -7.14 6.32 2.04
C ILE A 35 -6.24 7.54 1.90
N SER A 36 -5.40 7.57 0.87
CA SER A 36 -4.57 8.73 0.54
C SER A 36 -4.47 8.89 -0.97
N ASP A 37 -4.53 10.12 -1.45
CA ASP A 37 -4.18 10.53 -2.82
C ASP A 37 -2.73 11.05 -2.91
N LEU A 38 -1.91 10.76 -1.88
CA LEU A 38 -0.56 11.30 -1.64
C LEU A 38 -0.49 12.80 -1.32
N SER A 39 -1.59 13.53 -1.42
CA SER A 39 -1.69 14.94 -1.01
C SER A 39 -2.36 15.09 0.35
N SER A 40 -3.35 14.24 0.63
CA SER A 40 -4.15 14.20 1.84
C SER A 40 -4.36 12.75 2.27
N VAL A 41 -4.82 12.58 3.50
CA VAL A 41 -5.14 11.27 4.08
C VAL A 41 -6.49 11.37 4.75
N TRP A 42 -7.39 10.44 4.42
CA TRP A 42 -8.71 10.32 5.01
C TRP A 42 -8.89 8.97 5.65
N TYR A 43 -9.73 8.90 6.67
CA TYR A 43 -10.06 7.66 7.34
C TYR A 43 -11.54 7.59 7.70
N GLU A 44 -12.01 6.36 7.85
CA GLU A 44 -13.28 6.08 8.49
C GLU A 44 -13.09 4.92 9.47
N SER A 45 -13.70 5.04 10.65
CA SER A 45 -13.87 3.95 11.60
C SER A 45 -15.36 3.79 11.88
N ALA A 46 -15.91 2.62 11.57
CA ALA A 46 -17.33 2.32 11.78
C ALA A 46 -17.46 1.08 12.65
N ASP A 47 -18.20 1.22 13.76
CA ASP A 47 -18.53 0.12 14.65
C ASP A 47 -19.81 -0.62 14.19
N ALA A 48 -20.16 -1.69 14.90
CA ALA A 48 -21.34 -2.49 14.57
C ALA A 48 -22.65 -1.68 14.59
N LYS A 49 -22.75 -0.64 15.43
CA LYS A 49 -23.95 0.21 15.52
C LYS A 49 -24.06 1.11 14.29
N ALA A 50 -22.98 1.80 13.93
CA ALA A 50 -22.90 2.62 12.72
C ALA A 50 -23.17 1.79 11.47
N VAL A 51 -22.60 0.57 11.41
CA VAL A 51 -22.82 -0.34 10.29
C VAL A 51 -24.27 -0.82 10.22
N GLY A 52 -24.84 -1.21 11.36
CA GLY A 52 -26.24 -1.62 11.44
C GLY A 52 -27.21 -0.53 11.03
N GLN A 53 -26.95 0.73 11.40
CA GLN A 53 -27.79 1.87 11.02
C GLN A 53 -27.69 2.15 9.52
N ARG A 54 -26.47 2.35 9.01
CA ARG A 54 -26.24 2.70 7.59
C ARG A 54 -26.69 1.60 6.64
N SER A 55 -26.51 0.33 7.02
CA SER A 55 -26.98 -0.80 6.20
C SER A 55 -28.50 -0.78 5.99
N LYS A 56 -29.29 -0.43 7.02
CA LYS A 56 -30.76 -0.29 6.92
C LYS A 56 -31.17 0.89 6.05
N GLU A 57 -30.44 1.99 6.13
CA GLU A 57 -30.69 3.20 5.35
C GLU A 57 -30.45 2.96 3.85
N LEU A 58 -29.32 2.36 3.51
CA LEU A 58 -28.88 2.14 2.13
C LEU A 58 -29.52 0.89 1.50
N ASN A 59 -29.83 -0.14 2.29
CA ASN A 59 -30.32 -1.43 1.81
C ASN A 59 -31.65 -1.78 2.47
N LYS A 60 -32.69 -0.96 2.25
CA LYS A 60 -34.01 -1.07 2.91
C LYS A 60 -34.71 -2.44 2.82
N ARG A 61 -34.37 -3.24 1.80
CA ARG A 61 -34.93 -4.60 1.58
C ARG A 61 -34.08 -5.72 2.18
N LEU A 62 -32.90 -5.40 2.70
CA LEU A 62 -31.94 -6.37 3.22
C LEU A 62 -32.08 -6.47 4.75
N THR A 63 -32.46 -7.65 5.25
CA THR A 63 -32.46 -7.94 6.69
C THR A 63 -31.33 -8.92 7.01
N VAL A 64 -30.14 -8.39 7.30
CA VAL A 64 -28.93 -9.19 7.57
C VAL A 64 -28.29 -8.75 8.88
N ARG A 65 -27.74 -9.71 9.63
CA ARG A 65 -26.99 -9.42 10.86
C ARG A 65 -25.69 -8.68 10.53
N VAL A 66 -25.30 -7.73 11.39
CA VAL A 66 -24.12 -6.87 11.17
C VAL A 66 -22.83 -7.65 10.84
N PRO A 67 -22.49 -8.77 11.51
CA PRO A 67 -21.30 -9.54 11.15
C PRO A 67 -21.32 -10.09 9.71
N ALA A 68 -22.47 -10.58 9.24
CA ALA A 68 -22.62 -11.05 7.87
C ALA A 68 -22.51 -9.89 6.87
N PHE A 69 -23.03 -8.71 7.23
CA PHE A 69 -22.87 -7.51 6.40
C PHE A 69 -21.39 -7.08 6.33
N LEU A 70 -20.67 -7.07 7.44
CA LEU A 70 -19.24 -6.77 7.50
C LEU A 70 -18.40 -7.78 6.73
N HIS A 71 -18.75 -9.07 6.81
CA HIS A 71 -18.13 -10.11 6.00
C HIS A 71 -18.33 -9.85 4.50
N ARG A 72 -19.54 -9.42 4.09
CA ARG A 72 -19.81 -9.02 2.71
C ARG A 72 -18.97 -7.82 2.29
N LEU A 73 -18.87 -6.76 3.10
CA LEU A 73 -18.00 -5.60 2.81
C LEU A 73 -16.54 -6.03 2.62
N ARG A 74 -16.05 -6.91 3.50
CA ARG A 74 -14.70 -7.47 3.39
C ARG A 74 -14.49 -8.21 2.06
N ASN A 75 -15.44 -9.05 1.66
CA ASN A 75 -15.32 -9.83 0.41
C ASN A 75 -15.35 -8.96 -0.84
N LEU A 76 -15.94 -7.75 -0.77
CA LEU A 76 -15.91 -6.78 -1.88
C LEU A 76 -14.61 -5.94 -1.88
N MET A 77 -14.11 -5.57 -0.70
CA MET A 77 -12.93 -4.71 -0.57
C MET A 77 -11.60 -5.47 -0.67
N CYS A 78 -11.51 -6.70 -0.17
CA CYS A 78 -10.25 -7.46 -0.17
C CYS A 78 -9.70 -7.75 -1.58
N PRO A 79 -10.51 -8.17 -2.57
CA PRO A 79 -10.02 -8.36 -3.93
C PRO A 79 -9.49 -7.06 -4.55
N LEU A 80 -10.21 -5.94 -4.35
CA LEU A 80 -9.75 -4.62 -4.78
C LEU A 80 -8.39 -4.26 -4.16
N LEU A 81 -8.23 -4.44 -2.85
CA LEU A 81 -6.97 -4.17 -2.14
C LEU A 81 -5.86 -5.17 -2.50
N ALA A 82 -6.18 -6.31 -3.10
CA ALA A 82 -5.21 -7.26 -3.64
C ALA A 82 -4.85 -6.97 -5.11
N GLY A 83 -5.39 -5.90 -5.71
CA GLY A 83 -5.19 -5.57 -7.12
C GLY A 83 -5.99 -6.44 -8.09
N GLN A 84 -7.01 -7.14 -7.59
CA GLN A 84 -7.89 -8.02 -8.35
C GLN A 84 -9.35 -7.57 -8.18
N PRO A 85 -9.74 -6.40 -8.73
CA PRO A 85 -11.09 -5.88 -8.58
C PRO A 85 -12.12 -6.82 -9.22
N ASP A 86 -13.27 -6.98 -8.56
CA ASP A 86 -14.41 -7.69 -9.11
C ASP A 86 -15.16 -6.77 -10.09
N ALA A 87 -15.32 -7.22 -11.34
CA ALA A 87 -16.04 -6.48 -12.38
C ALA A 87 -17.51 -6.20 -12.02
N ALA A 88 -18.11 -7.01 -11.15
CA ALA A 88 -19.47 -6.80 -10.67
C ALA A 88 -19.58 -5.73 -9.57
N THR A 89 -18.46 -5.22 -9.07
CA THR A 89 -18.42 -4.18 -8.04
C THR A 89 -17.95 -2.86 -8.64
N CYS A 90 -18.80 -1.84 -8.56
CA CYS A 90 -18.50 -0.49 -9.00
C CYS A 90 -18.16 0.39 -7.79
N PHE A 91 -17.09 1.16 -7.91
CA PHE A 91 -16.70 2.18 -6.95
C PHE A 91 -16.67 3.54 -7.61
N SER A 92 -17.20 4.54 -6.92
CA SER A 92 -17.00 5.96 -7.26
C SER A 92 -16.62 6.75 -6.02
N CYS A 93 -15.97 7.89 -6.21
CA CYS A 93 -15.61 8.78 -5.13
C CYS A 93 -16.12 10.20 -5.37
N HIS A 94 -16.52 10.85 -4.28
CA HIS A 94 -16.85 12.27 -4.27
C HIS A 94 -15.99 12.98 -3.24
N HIS A 95 -15.20 13.94 -3.76
CA HIS A 95 -14.38 14.80 -2.93
C HIS A 95 -15.15 16.06 -2.56
N THR A 96 -15.09 16.43 -1.29
CA THR A 96 -15.60 17.71 -0.77
C THR A 96 -14.46 18.47 -0.12
N ALA A 97 -14.65 19.75 0.23
CA ALA A 97 -13.61 20.58 0.83
C ALA A 97 -13.00 20.00 2.12
N SER A 98 -13.71 19.11 2.83
CA SER A 98 -13.29 18.57 4.12
C SER A 98 -13.46 17.06 4.27
N SER A 99 -13.92 16.33 3.24
CA SER A 99 -14.18 14.89 3.36
C SER A 99 -14.15 14.16 2.02
N LEU A 100 -13.91 12.86 2.09
CA LEU A 100 -13.93 11.94 0.96
C LEU A 100 -15.06 10.93 1.19
N SER A 101 -16.02 10.89 0.28
CA SER A 101 -17.06 9.86 0.27
C SER A 101 -16.77 8.84 -0.82
N LEU A 102 -16.75 7.55 -0.47
CA LEU A 102 -16.65 6.46 -1.44
C LEU A 102 -17.99 5.73 -1.53
N HIS A 103 -18.54 5.66 -2.73
CA HIS A 103 -19.77 4.93 -3.02
C HIS A 103 -19.42 3.58 -3.63
N MET A 104 -19.91 2.51 -3.02
CA MET A 104 -19.75 1.14 -3.50
C MET A 104 -21.12 0.58 -3.88
N LYS A 105 -21.21 0.06 -5.11
CA LYS A 105 -22.37 -0.65 -5.63
C LYS A 105 -21.95 -2.05 -6.08
N SER A 106 -22.67 -3.08 -5.62
CA SER A 106 -22.49 -4.47 -6.07
C SER A 106 -23.85 -5.18 -6.13
N GLU A 107 -23.83 -6.48 -6.42
CA GLU A 107 -25.03 -7.32 -6.41
C GLU A 107 -24.90 -8.48 -5.41
N LEU A 108 -25.95 -8.72 -4.63
CA LEU A 108 -26.08 -9.85 -3.72
C LEU A 108 -27.30 -10.68 -4.13
N SER A 109 -27.07 -11.82 -4.79
CA SER A 109 -28.13 -12.76 -5.23
C SER A 109 -29.23 -12.09 -6.07
N GLY A 110 -28.86 -11.31 -7.10
CA GLY A 110 -29.81 -10.57 -7.93
C GLY A 110 -30.34 -9.26 -7.31
N LEU A 111 -30.00 -8.96 -6.06
CA LEU A 111 -30.42 -7.72 -5.39
C LEU A 111 -29.28 -6.70 -5.37
N PRO A 112 -29.56 -5.41 -5.63
CA PRO A 112 -28.55 -4.38 -5.56
C PRO A 112 -28.11 -4.18 -4.09
N PHE A 113 -26.80 -4.07 -3.90
CA PHE A 113 -26.15 -3.87 -2.61
C PHE A 113 -25.34 -2.58 -2.64
N TYR A 114 -25.58 -1.71 -1.67
CA TYR A 114 -24.97 -0.38 -1.59
C TYR A 114 -24.23 -0.18 -0.28
N TRP A 115 -23.13 0.54 -0.34
CA TRP A 115 -22.41 1.02 0.83
C TRP A 115 -21.68 2.32 0.54
N ASP A 116 -21.78 3.28 1.45
CA ASP A 116 -21.05 4.52 1.37
C ASP A 116 -20.05 4.58 2.53
N PHE A 117 -18.77 4.77 2.23
CA PHE A 117 -17.74 5.09 3.21
C PHE A 117 -17.62 6.59 3.36
N HIS A 118 -17.78 7.11 4.58
CA HIS A 118 -17.70 8.55 4.86
C HIS A 118 -16.39 8.85 5.58
N CYS A 119 -15.37 9.23 4.81
CA CYS A 119 -14.02 9.40 5.32
C CYS A 119 -13.77 10.87 5.67
N CYS A 120 -13.38 11.13 6.92
CA CYS A 120 -12.94 12.45 7.37
C CYS A 120 -11.41 12.54 7.34
N PRO A 121 -10.82 13.75 7.46
CA PRO A 121 -9.37 13.90 7.45
C PRO A 121 -8.73 13.09 8.58
N ALA A 122 -7.68 12.35 8.26
CA ALA A 122 -6.98 11.51 9.22
C ALA A 122 -6.25 12.37 10.26
N PRO A 123 -6.35 12.03 11.57
CA PRO A 123 -5.56 12.70 12.60
C PRO A 123 -4.07 12.58 12.30
N VAL A 124 -3.30 13.60 12.67
CA VAL A 124 -1.83 13.63 12.48
C VAL A 124 -1.16 12.39 13.08
N GLU A 125 -1.65 11.89 14.21
CA GLU A 125 -1.15 10.66 14.83
C GLU A 125 -1.32 9.43 13.92
N MET A 126 -2.44 9.33 13.21
CA MET A 126 -2.70 8.25 12.27
C MET A 126 -1.80 8.36 11.05
N VAL A 127 -1.63 9.57 10.50
CA VAL A 127 -0.68 9.83 9.41
C VAL A 127 0.75 9.45 9.83
N SER A 128 1.16 9.88 11.03
CA SER A 128 2.48 9.58 11.58
C SER A 128 2.72 8.07 11.71
N ARG A 129 1.78 7.35 12.33
CA ARG A 129 1.91 5.91 12.59
C ARG A 129 1.78 5.04 11.33
N HIS A 130 0.96 5.43 10.36
CA HIS A 130 0.65 4.60 9.19
C HIS A 130 1.44 4.96 7.93
N LEU A 131 2.10 6.12 7.89
CA LEU A 131 2.92 6.58 6.76
C LEU A 131 4.32 7.02 7.22
N VAL A 132 4.42 8.08 8.05
CA VAL A 132 5.70 8.73 8.32
C VAL A 132 6.70 7.81 9.02
N GLN A 133 6.32 7.22 10.16
CA GLN A 133 7.22 6.35 10.92
C GLN A 133 7.62 5.08 10.14
N PRO A 134 6.70 4.36 9.47
CA PRO A 134 7.08 3.24 8.61
C PRO A 134 8.05 3.64 7.48
N LEU A 135 7.80 4.75 6.78
CA LEU A 135 8.66 5.20 5.67
C LEU A 135 10.06 5.60 6.15
N ILE A 136 10.18 6.30 7.28
CA ILE A 136 11.50 6.62 7.87
C ILE A 136 12.24 5.34 8.22
N ARG A 137 11.58 4.37 8.87
CA ARG A 137 12.21 3.09 9.23
C ARG A 137 12.64 2.29 8.00
N MET A 138 11.79 2.23 6.98
CA MET A 138 12.11 1.58 5.71
C MET A 138 13.32 2.24 5.04
N SER A 139 13.36 3.58 4.99
CA SER A 139 14.49 4.32 4.45
C SER A 139 15.80 4.00 5.17
N LEU A 140 15.79 3.98 6.51
CA LEU A 140 16.96 3.60 7.31
C LEU A 140 17.40 2.15 7.04
N VAL A 141 16.47 1.20 7.00
CA VAL A 141 16.77 -0.21 6.70
C VAL A 141 17.38 -0.35 5.30
N LEU A 142 16.81 0.31 4.29
CA LEU A 142 17.34 0.29 2.93
C LEU A 142 18.74 0.92 2.87
N GLN A 143 18.98 2.00 3.63
CA GLN A 143 20.30 2.62 3.72
C GLN A 143 21.33 1.67 4.33
N TYR A 144 20.98 0.95 5.40
CA TYR A 144 21.85 -0.07 5.99
C TYR A 144 22.15 -1.20 5.00
N GLN A 145 21.13 -1.67 4.26
CA GLN A 145 21.31 -2.70 3.23
C GLN A 145 22.27 -2.25 2.13
N VAL A 146 22.18 -0.99 1.67
CA VAL A 146 23.13 -0.42 0.71
C VAL A 146 24.55 -0.45 1.27
N GLN A 147 24.74 -0.06 2.53
CA GLN A 147 26.07 -0.08 3.18
C GLN A 147 26.65 -1.51 3.30
N GLU A 148 25.83 -2.47 3.73
CA GLU A 148 26.24 -3.87 3.83
C GLU A 148 26.63 -4.45 2.46
N LEU A 149 25.83 -4.18 1.42
CA LEU A 149 26.12 -4.62 0.05
C LEU A 149 27.38 -3.95 -0.51
N THR A 150 27.59 -2.66 -0.26
CA THR A 150 28.82 -1.96 -0.61
C THR A 150 30.05 -2.61 0.05
N SER A 151 29.98 -2.90 1.35
CA SER A 151 31.08 -3.55 2.07
C SER A 151 31.39 -4.93 1.49
N LEU A 152 30.35 -5.71 1.17
CA LEU A 152 30.49 -7.03 0.56
C LEU A 152 31.15 -6.95 -0.83
N LEU A 153 30.79 -5.95 -1.65
CA LEU A 153 31.40 -5.73 -2.96
C LEU A 153 32.89 -5.38 -2.84
N LEU A 154 33.25 -4.48 -1.93
CA LEU A 154 34.66 -4.12 -1.69
C LEU A 154 35.48 -5.31 -1.19
N GLN A 155 34.92 -6.16 -0.33
CA GLN A 155 35.57 -7.39 0.10
C GLN A 155 35.80 -8.35 -1.08
N LYS A 156 34.82 -8.46 -2.00
CA LYS A 156 34.94 -9.30 -3.20
C LYS A 156 35.97 -8.75 -4.18
N ASP A 157 36.06 -7.43 -4.35
CA ASP A 157 37.11 -6.82 -5.19
C ASP A 157 38.52 -7.05 -4.62
N ALA A 158 38.67 -7.00 -3.29
CA ALA A 158 39.94 -7.34 -2.64
C ALA A 158 40.32 -8.82 -2.87
N GLU A 159 39.36 -9.74 -2.76
CA GLU A 159 39.55 -11.17 -3.06
C GLU A 159 39.96 -11.39 -4.53
N ILE A 160 39.29 -10.73 -5.48
CA ILE A 160 39.63 -10.80 -6.90
C ILE A 160 41.03 -10.25 -7.17
N LYS A 161 41.42 -9.17 -6.48
CA LYS A 161 42.75 -8.59 -6.59
C LYS A 161 43.82 -9.56 -6.08
N ASP A 162 43.60 -10.20 -4.94
CA ASP A 162 44.52 -11.19 -4.36
C ASP A 162 44.72 -12.40 -5.30
N TYR A 163 43.66 -12.92 -5.92
CA TYR A 163 43.79 -13.96 -6.95
C TYR A 163 44.68 -13.53 -8.12
N ARG A 164 44.52 -12.30 -8.61
CA ARG A 164 45.34 -11.76 -9.71
C ARG A 164 46.80 -11.60 -9.29
N GLU A 165 47.05 -11.09 -8.08
CA GLU A 165 48.39 -10.91 -7.54
C GLU A 165 49.10 -12.25 -7.27
N SER A 166 48.33 -13.29 -6.93
CA SER A 166 48.81 -14.67 -6.78
C SER A 166 49.02 -15.42 -8.11
N GLY A 167 48.81 -14.75 -9.25
CA GLY A 167 49.04 -15.32 -10.58
C GLY A 167 47.88 -16.15 -11.16
N ALA A 168 46.69 -16.11 -10.55
CA ALA A 168 45.51 -16.76 -11.11
C ALA A 168 45.06 -16.04 -12.38
N ALA A 169 44.85 -16.81 -13.46
CA ALA A 169 44.33 -16.30 -14.72
C ALA A 169 42.84 -16.60 -14.87
N LEU A 170 42.07 -15.62 -15.37
CA LEU A 170 40.67 -15.83 -15.72
C LEU A 170 40.58 -16.69 -16.98
N SER A 171 39.76 -17.74 -16.95
CA SER A 171 39.51 -18.59 -18.13
C SER A 171 38.53 -17.99 -19.13
N ARG A 172 37.73 -17.00 -18.71
CA ARG A 172 36.69 -16.34 -19.52
C ARG A 172 36.69 -14.84 -19.25
N ASP A 173 37.30 -14.05 -20.13
CA ASP A 173 37.45 -12.60 -19.94
C ASP A 173 36.13 -11.85 -19.75
N ARG A 174 35.04 -12.33 -20.36
CA ARG A 174 33.69 -11.75 -20.19
C ARG A 174 33.15 -11.76 -18.76
N LEU A 175 33.75 -12.54 -17.86
CA LEU A 175 33.37 -12.58 -16.43
C LEU A 175 34.08 -11.52 -15.60
N ARG A 176 35.02 -10.78 -16.20
CA ARG A 176 35.73 -9.70 -15.52
C ARG A 176 34.76 -8.55 -15.24
N THR A 177 34.67 -8.16 -13.98
CA THR A 177 33.97 -6.96 -13.54
C THR A 177 34.98 -5.82 -13.32
N GLU A 178 34.51 -4.58 -13.52
CA GLU A 178 35.23 -3.40 -13.07
C GLU A 178 35.13 -3.30 -11.53
N PRO A 179 36.17 -2.78 -10.84
CA PRO A 179 36.13 -2.57 -9.40
C PRO A 179 34.96 -1.67 -9.02
N PHE A 180 34.25 -2.04 -7.96
CA PHE A 180 33.13 -1.28 -7.45
C PHE A 180 33.60 0.06 -6.88
N GLN A 181 32.91 1.13 -7.26
CA GLN A 181 33.12 2.48 -6.74
C GLN A 181 31.78 3.08 -6.31
N GLU A 182 31.60 3.28 -5.01
CA GLU A 182 30.34 3.70 -4.42
C GLU A 182 29.85 5.06 -4.98
N GLU A 183 30.72 6.08 -5.02
CA GLU A 183 30.34 7.41 -5.49
C GLU A 183 29.88 7.40 -6.95
N THR A 184 30.62 6.68 -7.81
CA THR A 184 30.25 6.54 -9.23
C THR A 184 28.94 5.79 -9.40
N PHE A 185 28.71 4.75 -8.59
CA PHE A 185 27.45 4.01 -8.58
C PHE A 185 26.28 4.92 -8.18
N GLN A 186 26.42 5.67 -7.08
CA GLN A 186 25.38 6.58 -6.60
C GLN A 186 25.07 7.68 -7.61
N GLN A 187 26.09 8.27 -8.25
CA GLN A 187 25.89 9.29 -9.29
C GLN A 187 25.13 8.74 -10.49
N LYS A 188 25.51 7.55 -10.99
CA LYS A 188 24.82 6.88 -12.11
C LYS A 188 23.38 6.54 -11.75
N PHE A 189 23.16 5.95 -10.58
CA PHE A 189 21.83 5.60 -10.08
C PHE A 189 20.92 6.83 -10.02
N MET A 190 21.40 7.93 -9.44
CA MET A 190 20.62 9.18 -9.35
C MET A 190 20.34 9.81 -10.73
N ALA A 191 21.24 9.67 -11.69
CA ALA A 191 21.02 10.14 -13.06
C ALA A 191 19.95 9.31 -13.79
N GLU A 192 20.02 7.99 -13.68
CA GLU A 192 19.08 7.05 -14.30
C GLU A 192 17.66 7.19 -13.72
N VAL A 193 17.53 7.26 -12.38
CA VAL A 193 16.23 7.45 -11.70
C VAL A 193 15.54 8.75 -12.16
N ARG A 194 16.31 9.83 -12.38
CA ARG A 194 15.75 11.10 -12.88
C ARG A 194 15.30 11.02 -14.33
N SER A 195 15.99 10.25 -15.17
CA SER A 195 15.63 10.08 -16.58
C SER A 195 14.39 9.21 -16.82
N GLY A 196 14.04 8.33 -15.87
CA GLY A 196 12.83 7.52 -15.93
C GLY A 196 11.58 8.16 -15.29
N ALA A 197 11.73 9.33 -14.67
CA ALA A 197 10.65 10.08 -14.00
C ALA A 197 10.11 11.26 -14.83
N SER A 198 10.62 11.43 -16.07
CA SER A 198 10.22 12.43 -17.07
C SER A 198 9.51 11.76 -18.24
#